data_AF-A0A1D3UFS4-F1
#
_entry.id   AF-A0A1D3UFS4-F1
#
_cell.length_a   1.000
_cell.length_b   1.000
_cell.length_c   1.000
_cell.angle_alpha   90.00
_cell.angle_beta   90.00
_cell.angle_gamma   90.00
#
_symmetry.space_group_name_H-M   'P 1'
#
loop_
_entity.id
_entity.type
_entity.pdbx_description
1 polymer ?
#
loop_
_entity_poly.entity_id
_entity_poly.type
_entity_poly.pdbx_seq_one_letter_code
_entity_poly.pdbx_strand_id
1 'polypeptide(L)'
;MVCINKVKNQIMKKAKWISFGCLLGIILATGSCKETLQNALGKDISVKNREIVFDVQPSALSQTDADGQDVPELLAGATEEVLYDGILNVNVAAELEKNGLSFENLKSFIITQGTLELVTPQGFDLNTFRTAKLYFDNRTALVAKADVVEAAARKVRFTIINGELLDKLKDDKLHVILTGIRANVVVRLKLVMDYKAKVSLIK
;
A
#
# COMPACT_ATOMS: atom_id res chain seq x y z
N MET A 1 -74.72 -39.69 -2.02
CA MET A 1 -75.67 -39.69 -3.14
C MET A 1 -76.29 -38.30 -3.26
N VAL A 2 -75.66 -37.41 -4.02
CA VAL A 2 -76.23 -36.18 -4.61
C VAL A 2 -75.37 -35.82 -5.84
N CYS A 3 -76.07 -35.73 -6.98
CA CYS A 3 -75.81 -35.00 -8.24
C CYS A 3 -74.44 -35.13 -8.96
N ILE A 4 -74.37 -35.81 -10.11
CA ILE A 4 -74.81 -35.37 -11.46
C ILE A 4 -73.89 -34.29 -12.06
N ASN A 5 -72.89 -34.79 -12.81
CA ASN A 5 -72.73 -34.63 -14.26
C ASN A 5 -72.06 -33.37 -14.86
N LYS A 6 -71.33 -33.68 -15.95
CA LYS A 6 -70.90 -32.85 -17.09
C LYS A 6 -69.54 -32.12 -17.07
N VAL A 7 -68.58 -32.92 -17.53
CA VAL A 7 -67.40 -32.63 -18.35
C VAL A 7 -67.65 -31.74 -19.59
N LYS A 8 -66.56 -31.10 -20.03
CA LYS A 8 -66.25 -30.43 -21.33
C LYS A 8 -66.78 -29.00 -21.51
N ASN A 9 -66.14 -28.08 -22.25
CA ASN A 9 -64.81 -27.89 -22.84
C ASN A 9 -64.99 -26.59 -23.68
N GLN A 10 -64.00 -25.70 -23.64
CA GLN A 10 -63.63 -24.75 -24.71
C GLN A 10 -64.48 -23.48 -25.01
N ILE A 11 -63.71 -22.50 -25.50
CA ILE A 11 -64.04 -21.38 -26.40
C ILE A 11 -64.29 -19.99 -25.79
N MET A 12 -63.18 -19.24 -25.72
CA MET A 12 -62.96 -17.85 -26.16
C MET A 12 -64.01 -16.76 -25.87
N LYS A 13 -63.55 -15.71 -25.17
CA LYS A 13 -63.85 -14.26 -25.32
C LYS A 13 -63.22 -13.58 -24.09
N LYS A 14 -62.29 -12.62 -24.13
CA LYS A 14 -62.02 -11.54 -25.06
C LYS A 14 -60.55 -11.14 -24.97
N ALA A 15 -59.94 -10.83 -26.11
CA ALA A 15 -58.65 -10.14 -26.19
C ALA A 15 -58.80 -8.67 -25.76
N LYS A 16 -57.85 -8.16 -25.00
CA LYS A 16 -57.46 -6.75 -25.04
C LYS A 16 -55.97 -6.64 -24.70
N TRP A 17 -55.21 -6.29 -25.74
CA TRP A 17 -53.84 -5.82 -25.69
C TRP A 17 -53.65 -4.71 -24.64
N ILE A 18 -52.59 -4.84 -23.83
CA ILE A 18 -51.77 -3.69 -23.41
C ILE A 18 -50.30 -4.14 -23.52
N SER A 19 -49.74 -3.80 -24.67
CA SER A 19 -48.35 -3.36 -24.92
C SER A 19 -47.28 -3.75 -23.89
N PHE A 20 -46.45 -4.73 -24.30
CA PHE A 20 -45.01 -4.72 -24.05
C PHE A 20 -44.45 -3.46 -24.73
N GLY A 21 -44.12 -2.42 -23.96
CA GLY A 21 -43.66 -1.17 -24.56
C GLY A 21 -43.52 0.00 -23.58
N CYS A 22 -42.44 0.01 -22.80
CA CYS A 22 -41.60 1.18 -22.55
C CYS A 22 -40.32 0.66 -21.88
N LEU A 23 -39.32 0.30 -22.69
CA LEU A 23 -38.22 1.20 -23.02
C LEU A 23 -37.54 1.75 -21.76
N LEU A 24 -36.33 1.24 -21.51
CA LEU A 24 -35.14 2.08 -21.39
C LEU A 24 -35.42 3.52 -20.93
N GLY A 25 -35.65 3.69 -19.64
CA GLY A 25 -35.45 4.96 -18.95
C GLY A 25 -33.96 5.26 -18.80
N ILE A 26 -33.22 5.30 -19.91
CA ILE A 26 -31.93 5.98 -19.98
C ILE A 26 -32.28 7.47 -20.01
N ILE A 27 -32.45 8.06 -18.83
CA ILE A 27 -32.37 9.50 -18.65
C ILE A 27 -31.07 9.77 -17.91
N LEU A 28 -29.99 9.79 -18.69
CA LEU A 28 -28.99 10.86 -18.70
C LEU A 28 -28.61 11.46 -17.32
N ALA A 29 -28.00 10.64 -16.47
CA ALA A 29 -27.00 11.10 -15.50
C ALA A 29 -25.61 10.57 -15.95
N THR A 30 -25.27 10.78 -17.22
CA THR A 30 -24.14 10.11 -17.90
C THR A 30 -22.75 10.61 -17.51
N GLY A 31 -22.64 11.64 -16.66
CA GLY A 31 -21.35 12.05 -16.08
C GLY A 31 -21.09 11.42 -14.71
N SER A 32 -21.97 11.71 -13.74
CA SER A 32 -21.70 11.49 -12.31
C SER A 32 -21.85 10.02 -11.86
N CYS A 33 -22.78 9.25 -12.42
CA CYS A 33 -22.96 7.85 -12.01
C CYS A 33 -21.88 6.92 -12.56
N LYS A 34 -21.23 7.24 -13.69
CA LYS A 34 -20.21 6.36 -14.28
C LYS A 34 -18.96 6.32 -13.42
N GLU A 35 -18.44 7.47 -13.00
CA GLU A 35 -17.30 7.55 -12.08
C GLU A 35 -17.63 6.94 -10.72
N THR A 36 -18.85 7.15 -10.23
CA THR A 36 -19.31 6.58 -8.95
C THR A 36 -19.46 5.05 -9.03
N LEU A 37 -20.02 4.50 -10.12
CA LEU A 37 -20.08 3.05 -10.35
C LEU A 37 -18.70 2.43 -10.57
N GLN A 38 -17.82 3.11 -11.32
CA GLN A 38 -16.44 2.63 -11.55
C GLN A 38 -15.65 2.63 -10.23
N ASN A 39 -15.84 3.63 -9.38
CA ASN A 39 -15.24 3.66 -8.05
C ASN A 39 -15.86 2.63 -7.08
N ALA A 40 -17.14 2.29 -7.25
CA ALA A 40 -17.85 1.28 -6.47
C ALA A 40 -17.56 -0.17 -6.93
N LEU A 41 -17.19 -0.37 -8.20
CA LEU A 41 -16.83 -1.67 -8.78
C LEU A 41 -15.31 -1.92 -8.78
N GLY A 42 -14.60 -1.32 -7.82
CA GLY A 42 -13.19 -1.58 -7.59
C GLY A 42 -12.97 -2.80 -6.70
N LYS A 43 -11.92 -3.58 -6.95
CA LYS A 43 -11.45 -4.63 -6.05
C LYS A 43 -10.15 -4.20 -5.38
N ASP A 44 -10.10 -4.31 -4.06
CA ASP A 44 -8.90 -4.11 -3.27
C ASP A 44 -8.06 -5.42 -3.25
N ILE A 45 -6.79 -5.31 -3.62
CA ILE A 45 -5.81 -6.39 -3.54
C ILE A 45 -4.71 -5.99 -2.55
N SER A 46 -4.46 -6.85 -1.56
CA SER A 46 -3.37 -6.64 -0.61
C SER A 46 -2.06 -7.18 -1.16
N VAL A 47 -1.00 -6.38 -1.10
CA VAL A 47 0.38 -6.78 -1.42
C VAL A 47 1.17 -6.68 -0.13
N LYS A 48 1.56 -7.82 0.45
CA LYS A 48 2.11 -7.87 1.81
C LYS A 48 3.58 -8.29 1.83
N ASN A 49 4.25 -7.92 2.92
CA ASN A 49 5.60 -8.35 3.29
C ASN A 49 6.63 -8.10 2.18
N ARG A 50 6.60 -6.92 1.57
CA ARG A 50 7.66 -6.51 0.65
C ARG A 50 8.81 -5.95 1.47
N GLU A 51 9.98 -6.56 1.30
CA GLU A 51 11.11 -6.32 2.19
C GLU A 51 12.38 -5.91 1.45
N ILE A 52 13.18 -5.10 2.14
CA ILE A 52 14.53 -4.71 1.74
C ILE A 52 15.44 -4.94 2.95
N VAL A 53 16.51 -5.70 2.77
CA VAL A 53 17.55 -5.88 3.79
C VAL A 53 18.79 -5.11 3.36
N PHE A 54 19.34 -4.29 4.25
CA PHE A 54 20.50 -3.45 3.96
C PHE A 54 21.34 -3.18 5.21
N ASP A 55 22.60 -2.84 4.99
CA ASP A 55 23.54 -2.47 6.04
C ASP A 55 23.73 -0.94 6.05
N VAL A 56 23.60 -0.33 7.23
CA VAL A 56 23.91 1.09 7.45
C VAL A 56 25.27 1.15 8.11
N GLN A 57 26.22 1.71 7.38
CA GLN A 57 27.56 2.01 7.91
C GLN A 57 27.49 3.18 8.91
N PRO A 58 28.42 3.23 9.88
CA PRO A 58 28.54 4.35 10.79
C PRO A 58 28.66 5.68 10.06
N SER A 59 28.25 6.78 10.71
CA SER A 59 28.57 8.11 10.18
C SER A 59 30.08 8.29 10.08
N ALA A 60 30.56 8.95 9.02
CA ALA A 60 31.99 9.27 8.89
C ALA A 60 32.49 10.19 10.03
N LEU A 61 31.58 10.96 10.63
CA LEU A 61 31.84 11.81 11.80
C LEU A 61 31.88 11.03 13.13
N SER A 62 31.52 9.75 13.13
CA SER A 62 31.58 8.87 14.31
C SER A 62 32.81 7.97 14.31
N GLN A 63 33.75 8.15 13.37
CA GLN A 63 35.05 7.51 13.42
C GLN A 63 35.93 8.30 14.40
N THR A 64 36.07 7.80 15.61
CA THR A 64 37.00 8.32 16.62
C THR A 64 38.42 8.38 16.07
N ASP A 65 39.07 9.50 16.33
CA ASP A 65 40.51 9.71 16.15
C ASP A 65 41.32 8.61 16.86
N ALA A 66 42.56 8.41 16.43
CA ALA A 66 43.46 7.30 16.79
C ALA A 66 43.83 7.15 18.29
N ASP A 67 43.21 7.89 19.21
CA ASP A 67 43.50 7.91 20.64
C ASP A 67 42.39 7.32 21.54
N GLY A 68 41.36 6.67 20.98
CA GLY A 68 40.53 5.72 21.72
C GLY A 68 39.76 6.29 22.92
N GLN A 69 39.44 7.59 22.93
CA GLN A 69 38.49 8.16 23.88
C GLN A 69 37.06 8.00 23.35
N ASP A 70 36.26 7.20 24.03
CA ASP A 70 34.80 7.18 23.89
C ASP A 70 34.27 8.56 24.27
N VAL A 71 33.92 9.37 23.28
CA VAL A 71 33.20 10.62 23.51
C VAL A 71 31.74 10.27 23.78
N PRO A 72 31.20 10.49 24.99
CA PRO A 72 29.79 10.30 25.26
C PRO A 72 29.09 11.59 24.86
N GLU A 73 28.66 11.74 23.60
CA GLU A 73 27.86 12.91 23.23
C GLU A 73 26.73 12.56 22.28
N LEU A 74 25.57 12.38 22.91
CA LEU A 74 24.24 12.84 22.53
C LEU A 74 24.07 13.28 21.07
N LEU A 75 23.01 12.74 20.46
CA LEU A 75 22.37 13.09 19.19
C LEU A 75 22.06 14.60 18.97
N ALA A 76 22.49 15.49 19.86
CA ALA A 76 22.39 16.94 19.79
C ALA A 76 23.39 17.51 18.76
N GLY A 77 23.18 17.18 17.49
CA GLY A 77 24.04 17.59 16.37
C GLY A 77 24.08 16.59 15.21
N ALA A 78 23.52 15.39 15.41
CA ALA A 78 23.44 14.38 14.37
C ALA A 78 22.54 14.86 13.22
N THR A 79 23.14 14.99 12.04
CA THR A 79 22.45 15.42 10.82
C THR A 79 21.66 14.26 10.21
N GLU A 80 20.50 14.55 9.62
CA GLU A 80 19.73 13.57 8.86
C GLU A 80 20.50 13.15 7.60
N GLU A 81 20.80 11.86 7.48
CA GLU A 81 21.54 11.27 6.38
C GLU A 81 20.68 10.26 5.61
N VAL A 82 21.10 9.92 4.38
CA VAL A 82 20.49 8.83 3.61
C VAL A 82 21.02 7.50 4.15
N LEU A 83 20.12 6.68 4.67
CA LEU A 83 20.41 5.35 5.21
C LEU A 83 20.29 4.27 4.12
N TYR A 84 19.35 4.45 3.19
CA TYR A 84 19.12 3.58 2.05
C TYR A 84 18.58 4.39 0.87
N ASP A 85 19.01 4.03 -0.33
CA ASP A 85 18.55 4.57 -1.61
C ASP A 85 18.62 3.41 -2.62
N GLY A 86 17.47 2.96 -3.12
CA GLY A 86 17.43 1.79 -3.99
C GLY A 86 16.05 1.37 -4.43
N ILE A 87 15.99 0.29 -5.22
CA ILE A 87 14.76 -0.17 -5.88
C ILE A 87 14.15 -1.34 -5.13
N LEU A 88 12.86 -1.22 -4.80
CA LEU A 88 12.02 -2.31 -4.34
C LEU A 88 11.18 -2.85 -5.49
N ASN A 89 11.24 -4.15 -5.75
CA ASN A 89 10.26 -4.83 -6.57
C ASN A 89 9.03 -5.17 -5.72
N VAL A 90 7.91 -4.49 -5.96
CA VAL A 90 6.65 -4.76 -5.24
C VAL A 90 5.86 -5.89 -5.89
N ASN A 91 6.15 -6.24 -7.14
CA ASN A 91 5.54 -7.33 -7.89
C ASN A 91 4.01 -7.34 -7.77
N VAL A 92 3.39 -6.17 -7.98
CA VAL A 92 1.94 -6.01 -7.82
C VAL A 92 1.21 -6.66 -8.99
N ALA A 93 1.75 -6.65 -10.21
CA ALA A 93 1.15 -7.33 -11.36
C ALA A 93 0.92 -8.82 -11.06
N ALA A 94 1.90 -9.52 -10.49
CA ALA A 94 1.72 -10.92 -10.11
C ALA A 94 0.62 -11.13 -9.04
N GLU A 95 0.44 -10.20 -8.10
CA GLU A 95 -0.67 -10.29 -7.13
C GLU A 95 -2.04 -10.02 -7.77
N LEU A 96 -2.08 -9.15 -8.77
CA LEU A 96 -3.29 -8.88 -9.56
C LEU A 96 -3.66 -10.06 -10.46
N GLU A 97 -2.69 -10.67 -11.14
CA GLU A 97 -2.89 -11.80 -12.04
C GLU A 97 -3.46 -13.03 -11.31
N LYS A 98 -2.98 -13.31 -10.08
CA LYS A 98 -3.56 -14.36 -9.20
C LYS A 98 -5.06 -14.16 -8.96
N ASN A 99 -5.55 -12.94 -9.10
CA ASN A 99 -6.94 -12.55 -8.92
C ASN A 99 -7.70 -12.37 -10.24
N GLY A 100 -7.09 -12.73 -11.39
CA GLY A 100 -7.66 -12.53 -12.72
C GLY A 100 -7.74 -11.06 -13.15
N LEU A 101 -6.89 -10.20 -12.58
CA LEU A 101 -6.88 -8.76 -12.82
C LEU A 101 -5.64 -8.33 -13.60
N SER A 102 -5.75 -7.20 -14.28
CA SER A 102 -4.70 -6.64 -15.13
C SER A 102 -4.12 -5.36 -14.52
N PHE A 103 -2.80 -5.18 -14.62
CA PHE A 103 -2.08 -4.01 -14.07
C PHE A 103 -2.53 -2.69 -14.71
N GLU A 104 -2.87 -2.69 -16.00
CA GLU A 104 -3.44 -1.54 -16.73
C GLU A 104 -4.72 -0.96 -16.09
N ASN A 105 -5.44 -1.75 -15.28
CA ASN A 105 -6.66 -1.31 -14.62
C ASN A 105 -6.41 -0.78 -13.20
N LEU A 106 -5.16 -0.66 -12.77
CA LEU A 106 -4.78 -0.13 -11.46
C LEU A 106 -5.21 1.34 -11.35
N LYS A 107 -5.97 1.66 -10.30
CA LYS A 107 -6.52 3.01 -10.05
C LYS A 107 -5.89 3.70 -8.86
N SER A 108 -5.43 2.94 -7.87
CA SER A 108 -4.68 3.46 -6.73
C SER A 108 -3.70 2.42 -6.23
N PHE A 109 -2.59 2.87 -5.67
CA PHE A 109 -1.62 2.00 -5.04
C PHE A 109 -1.08 2.68 -3.79
N ILE A 110 -1.58 2.25 -2.63
CA ILE A 110 -1.28 2.91 -1.36
C ILE A 110 -0.39 2.05 -0.48
N ILE A 111 0.60 2.66 0.19
CA ILE A 111 1.26 2.03 1.33
C ILE A 111 0.29 2.03 2.52
N THR A 112 0.15 0.89 3.18
CA THR A 112 -0.74 0.70 4.34
C THR A 112 0.03 0.44 5.63
N GLN A 113 1.25 -0.08 5.54
CA GLN A 113 2.11 -0.29 6.69
C GLN A 113 3.58 -0.18 6.27
N GLY A 114 4.41 0.34 7.18
CA GLY A 114 5.86 0.28 7.06
C GLY A 114 6.50 0.03 8.42
N THR A 115 7.52 -0.81 8.47
CA THR A 115 8.33 -1.08 9.67
C THR A 115 9.80 -1.21 9.34
N LEU A 116 10.66 -0.69 10.21
CA LEU A 116 12.10 -0.89 10.15
C LEU A 116 12.52 -1.84 11.26
N GLU A 117 12.90 -3.06 10.91
CA GLU A 117 13.31 -4.10 11.84
C GLU A 117 14.83 -4.14 11.97
N LEU A 118 15.32 -4.25 13.20
CA LEU A 118 16.74 -4.42 13.48
C LEU A 118 17.09 -5.91 13.45
N VAL A 119 17.96 -6.27 12.51
CA VAL A 119 18.48 -7.63 12.38
C VAL A 119 19.71 -7.78 13.29
N THR A 120 20.73 -6.95 13.09
CA THR A 120 21.97 -6.94 13.88
C THR A 120 22.49 -5.52 14.13
N PRO A 121 23.23 -5.26 15.22
CA PRO A 121 23.54 -6.21 16.30
C PRO A 121 22.37 -6.41 17.27
N GLN A 122 22.44 -7.44 18.11
CA GLN A 122 21.44 -7.62 19.17
C GLN A 122 21.61 -6.52 20.25
N GLY A 123 20.51 -6.11 20.87
CA GLY A 123 20.52 -5.11 21.94
C GLY A 123 20.75 -3.65 21.51
N PHE A 124 20.89 -3.36 20.21
CA PHE A 124 21.02 -1.98 19.73
C PHE A 124 19.75 -1.17 20.01
N ASP A 125 19.94 0.09 20.43
CA ASP A 125 18.84 1.00 20.76
C ASP A 125 18.16 1.56 19.49
N LEU A 126 16.95 1.06 19.24
CA LEU A 126 16.08 1.47 18.14
C LEU A 126 15.58 2.92 18.23
N ASN A 127 15.70 3.59 19.38
CA ASN A 127 15.35 5.01 19.49
C ASN A 127 16.17 5.88 18.54
N THR A 128 17.38 5.44 18.15
CA THR A 128 18.21 6.08 17.13
C THR A 128 17.46 6.29 15.80
N PHE A 129 16.50 5.39 15.47
CA PHE A 129 15.74 5.46 14.22
C PHE A 129 14.35 6.09 14.35
N ARG A 130 13.97 6.67 15.51
CA ARG A 130 12.67 7.36 15.67
C ARG A 130 12.48 8.55 14.74
N THR A 131 13.56 9.13 14.24
CA THR A 131 13.51 10.28 13.33
C THR A 131 13.54 9.87 11.87
N ALA A 132 13.60 8.56 11.57
CA ALA A 132 13.72 8.08 10.21
C ALA A 132 12.52 8.49 9.36
N LYS A 133 12.77 8.82 8.10
CA LYS A 133 11.78 9.28 7.13
C LYS A 133 11.89 8.48 5.85
N LEU A 134 10.74 8.09 5.33
CA LEU A 134 10.58 7.30 4.13
C LEU A 134 10.04 8.19 3.00
N TYR A 135 10.70 8.12 1.86
CA TYR A 135 10.34 8.81 0.64
C TYR A 135 10.36 7.85 -0.54
N PHE A 136 9.70 8.25 -1.62
CA PHE A 136 9.65 7.50 -2.87
C PHE A 136 9.98 8.41 -4.05
N ASP A 137 10.80 7.91 -4.98
CA ASP A 137 11.32 8.59 -6.19
C ASP A 137 12.29 9.75 -5.89
N ASN A 138 11.94 10.67 -4.98
CA ASN A 138 12.77 11.79 -4.55
C ASN A 138 12.47 12.19 -3.09
N ARG A 139 13.22 13.16 -2.54
CA ARG A 139 13.10 13.61 -1.14
C ARG A 139 12.14 14.80 -0.93
N THR A 140 11.33 15.19 -1.92
CA THR A 140 10.46 16.38 -1.79
C THR A 140 9.14 16.08 -1.10
N ALA A 141 8.61 14.86 -1.25
CA ALA A 141 7.33 14.45 -0.68
C ALA A 141 7.53 13.35 0.37
N LEU A 142 7.42 13.73 1.65
CA LEU A 142 7.48 12.78 2.76
C LEU A 142 6.29 11.83 2.70
N VAL A 143 6.56 10.53 2.67
CA VAL A 143 5.53 9.48 2.61
C VAL A 143 5.23 8.92 3.99
N ALA A 144 6.25 8.62 4.78
CA ALA A 144 6.06 8.12 6.14
C ALA A 144 7.20 8.54 7.07
N LYS A 145 6.92 8.61 8.37
CA LYS A 145 7.91 8.94 9.41
C LYS A 145 7.87 7.89 10.50
N ALA A 146 9.04 7.44 10.94
CA ALA A 146 9.16 6.59 12.11
C ALA A 146 8.57 7.29 13.35
N ASP A 147 7.89 6.53 14.19
CA ASP A 147 7.13 7.09 15.31
C ASP A 147 7.23 6.19 16.54
N VAL A 148 6.79 4.94 16.40
CA VAL A 148 6.60 4.03 17.53
C VAL A 148 7.66 2.94 17.52
N VAL A 149 8.46 2.88 18.59
CA VAL A 149 9.44 1.81 18.82
C VAL A 149 8.77 0.64 19.54
N GLU A 150 8.83 -0.54 18.93
CA GLU A 150 8.48 -1.81 19.54
C GLU A 150 9.76 -2.55 19.96
N ALA A 151 10.26 -2.27 21.16
CA ALA A 151 11.51 -2.85 21.64
C ALA A 151 11.47 -4.39 21.67
N ALA A 152 10.34 -4.98 22.11
CA ALA A 152 10.18 -6.44 22.17
C ALA A 152 10.22 -7.11 20.80
N ALA A 153 9.64 -6.48 19.77
CA ALA A 153 9.65 -6.97 18.40
C ALA A 153 10.86 -6.47 17.59
N ARG A 154 11.75 -5.71 18.22
CA ARG A 154 12.95 -5.11 17.63
C ARG A 154 12.67 -4.37 16.32
N LYS A 155 11.62 -3.54 16.31
CA LYS A 155 11.25 -2.75 15.14
C LYS A 155 10.72 -1.36 15.48
N VAL A 156 10.81 -0.46 14.52
CA VAL A 156 10.19 0.87 14.55
C VAL A 156 9.09 0.92 13.51
N ARG A 157 7.89 1.33 13.90
CA ARG A 157 6.75 1.52 13.00
C ARG A 157 6.77 2.92 12.42
N PHE A 158 6.40 3.01 11.14
CA PHE A 158 6.17 4.27 10.47
C PHE A 158 4.70 4.69 10.57
N THR A 159 4.48 5.97 10.87
CA THR A 159 3.23 6.66 10.65
C THR A 159 3.21 7.18 9.21
N ILE A 160 2.22 6.74 8.45
CA ILE A 160 2.06 7.11 7.04
C ILE A 160 1.39 8.48 6.96
N ILE A 161 1.97 9.36 6.16
CA ILE A 161 1.53 10.76 5.99
C ILE A 161 0.88 10.92 4.61
N ASN A 162 1.59 10.52 3.55
CA ASN A 162 1.10 10.58 2.16
C ASN A 162 1.24 9.20 1.52
N GLY A 163 0.17 8.41 1.59
CA GLY A 163 0.22 6.97 1.29
C GLY A 163 0.06 6.59 -0.19
N GLU A 164 -0.39 7.49 -1.06
CA GLU A 164 -0.59 7.20 -2.50
C GLU A 164 0.74 7.19 -3.25
N LEU A 165 0.99 6.11 -3.99
CA LEU A 165 2.26 5.81 -4.66
C LEU A 165 2.08 5.39 -6.11
N LEU A 166 0.86 5.40 -6.67
CA LEU A 166 0.64 4.99 -8.06
C LEU A 166 1.50 5.78 -9.05
N ASP A 167 1.69 7.09 -8.83
CA ASP A 167 2.53 7.94 -9.69
C ASP A 167 4.03 7.66 -9.52
N LYS A 168 4.43 6.96 -8.46
CA LYS A 168 5.82 6.54 -8.18
C LYS A 168 6.11 5.10 -8.62
N LEU A 169 5.07 4.33 -8.92
CA LEU A 169 5.17 2.94 -9.34
C LEU A 169 5.51 2.86 -10.83
N LYS A 170 6.70 2.34 -11.15
CA LYS A 170 7.19 2.16 -12.52
C LYS A 170 7.60 0.71 -12.71
N ASP A 171 6.99 0.01 -13.68
CA ASP A 171 7.31 -1.40 -14.00
C ASP A 171 7.37 -2.30 -12.75
N ASP A 172 6.33 -2.26 -11.92
CA ASP A 172 6.23 -3.02 -10.66
C ASP A 172 7.31 -2.71 -9.62
N LYS A 173 8.00 -1.57 -9.76
CA LYS A 173 9.07 -1.15 -8.88
C LYS A 173 8.80 0.21 -8.27
N LEU A 174 9.32 0.37 -7.06
CA LEU A 174 9.35 1.62 -6.33
C LEU A 174 10.80 2.00 -6.05
N HIS A 175 11.17 3.25 -6.34
CA HIS A 175 12.40 3.82 -5.85
C HIS A 175 12.19 4.27 -4.40
N VAL A 176 12.91 3.67 -3.46
CA VAL A 176 12.75 3.88 -2.02
C VAL A 176 13.97 4.61 -1.46
N ILE A 177 13.71 5.69 -0.74
CA ILE A 177 14.75 6.45 -0.05
C ILE A 177 14.39 6.49 1.44
N LEU A 178 15.26 5.91 2.26
CA LEU A 178 15.18 6.00 3.72
C LEU A 178 16.24 6.95 4.23
N THR A 179 15.82 7.92 5.02
CA THR A 179 16.71 8.85 5.70
C THR A 179 16.55 8.72 7.21
N GLY A 180 17.54 9.17 7.96
CA GLY A 180 17.52 9.16 9.43
C GLY A 180 18.90 9.46 9.97
N ILE A 181 19.08 9.23 11.27
CA ILE A 181 20.38 9.38 11.91
C ILE A 181 21.17 8.08 11.75
N ARG A 182 22.41 8.15 11.27
CA ARG A 182 23.31 6.99 11.24
C ARG A 182 23.71 6.61 12.65
N ALA A 183 23.75 5.30 12.91
CA ALA A 183 24.34 4.76 14.13
C ALA A 183 25.87 4.97 14.13
N ASN A 184 26.51 4.82 15.29
CA ASN A 184 27.97 4.78 15.42
C ASN A 184 28.57 3.39 15.15
N VAL A 185 27.73 2.38 14.93
CA VAL A 185 28.10 1.00 14.62
C VAL A 185 27.42 0.55 13.34
N VAL A 186 27.98 -0.48 12.70
CA VAL A 186 27.31 -1.12 11.56
C VAL A 186 26.02 -1.76 12.06
N VAL A 187 24.89 -1.40 11.46
CA VAL A 187 23.59 -2.04 11.73
C VAL A 187 23.04 -2.67 10.46
N ARG A 188 22.46 -3.86 10.60
CA ARG A 188 21.66 -4.49 9.54
C ARG A 188 20.20 -4.27 9.84
N LEU A 189 19.52 -3.66 8.88
CA LEU A 189 18.11 -3.32 8.98
C LEU A 189 17.32 -4.07 7.92
N LYS A 190 16.04 -4.30 8.21
CA LYS A 190 15.06 -4.82 7.26
C LYS A 190 13.86 -3.89 7.22
N LEU A 191 13.68 -3.20 6.11
CA LEU A 191 12.49 -2.40 5.86
C LEU A 191 11.40 -3.32 5.31
N VAL A 192 10.26 -3.41 5.98
CA VAL A 192 9.10 -4.23 5.57
C VAL A 192 7.92 -3.31 5.32
N MET A 193 7.25 -3.48 4.20
CA MET A 193 6.12 -2.64 3.78
C MET A 193 4.98 -3.48 3.21
N ASP A 194 3.77 -3.05 3.53
CA ASP A 194 2.52 -3.57 2.98
C ASP A 194 1.83 -2.49 2.17
N TYR A 195 1.17 -2.91 1.09
CA TYR A 195 0.45 -2.04 0.18
C TYR A 195 -0.95 -2.58 -0.10
N LYS A 196 -1.79 -1.69 -0.60
CA LYS A 196 -3.10 -2.01 -1.14
C LYS A 196 -3.23 -1.41 -2.54
N ALA A 197 -3.53 -2.27 -3.50
CA ALA A 197 -3.86 -1.90 -4.86
C ALA A 197 -5.38 -1.86 -5.03
N LYS A 198 -5.93 -0.79 -5.59
CA LYS A 198 -7.34 -0.77 -6.02
C LYS A 198 -7.38 -0.86 -7.54
N VAL A 199 -8.12 -1.83 -8.06
CA VAL A 199 -8.23 -2.09 -9.51
C VAL A 199 -9.67 -1.95 -9.95
N SER A 200 -9.88 -1.32 -11.12
CA SER A 200 -11.20 -1.28 -11.76
C SER A 200 -11.55 -2.64 -12.37
N LEU A 201 -12.76 -3.13 -12.12
CA LEU A 201 -13.28 -4.35 -12.78
C LEU A 201 -13.87 -4.08 -14.16
N ILE A 202 -14.01 -2.80 -14.54
CA ILE A 202 -14.53 -2.38 -15.84
C ILE A 202 -13.42 -1.66 -16.60
N LYS A 203 -13.22 -2.04 -17.87
CA LYS A 203 -12.31 -1.37 -18.81
C LYS A 203 -12.85 0.00 -19.22
#